data_AF-L9LQC6-F1
#
_entry.id   AF-L9LQC6-F1
#
_cell.length_a   1.000
_cell.length_b   1.000
_cell.length_c   1.000
_cell.angle_alpha   90.00
_cell.angle_beta   90.00
_cell.angle_gamma   90.00
#
_symmetry.space_group_name_H-M   'P 1'
#
loop_
_entity.id
_entity.type
_entity.pdbx_description
1 polymer ?
#
loop_
_entity_poly.entity_id
_entity_poly.type
_entity_poly.pdbx_seq_one_letter_code
_entity_poly.pdbx_strand_id
1 'polypeptide(L)'
;MVMSVSTLNDSEKTITLPDVIEFESGESVPIEEVSVAPVYDEDRVIVAINITAEVEGSGTVTNHVSVGSFDVTNSDVGLFNENPDNYEHPVDDCSYDTENPISDETLDKIIVIPK
;
A
#
# COMPACT_ATOMS: atom_id res chain seq x y z
N MET A 1 -5.06 11.18 16.53
CA MET A 1 -4.91 9.75 16.90
C MET A 1 -4.92 8.99 15.59
N VAL A 2 -3.73 8.59 15.12
CA VAL A 2 -3.65 7.67 13.97
C VAL A 2 -3.99 6.32 14.55
N MET A 3 -5.16 5.77 14.21
CA MET A 3 -5.46 4.40 14.57
C MET A 3 -4.67 3.54 13.60
N SER A 4 -3.74 2.75 14.14
CA SER A 4 -3.07 1.72 13.37
C SER A 4 -4.11 0.68 12.97
N VAL A 5 -4.31 0.55 11.65
CA VAL A 5 -5.28 -0.38 11.09
C VAL A 5 -4.51 -1.54 10.48
N SER A 6 -4.34 -2.62 11.24
CA SER A 6 -3.77 -3.86 10.73
C SER A 6 -4.80 -4.72 9.99
N THR A 7 -6.09 -4.35 10.02
CA THR A 7 -7.14 -5.09 9.31
C THR A 7 -8.19 -4.14 8.71
N LEU A 8 -8.38 -4.24 7.40
CA LEU A 8 -9.36 -3.51 6.62
C LEU A 8 -10.48 -4.45 6.15
N ASN A 9 -11.69 -3.91 6.00
CA ASN A 9 -12.86 -4.69 5.63
C ASN A 9 -13.74 -3.91 4.66
N ASP A 10 -14.20 -4.57 3.61
CA ASP A 10 -15.28 -4.08 2.74
C ASP A 10 -16.39 -5.16 2.62
N SER A 11 -17.29 -4.99 1.65
CA SER A 11 -18.39 -5.91 1.38
C SER A 11 -17.96 -7.25 0.78
N GLU A 12 -16.78 -7.33 0.15
CA GLU A 12 -16.31 -8.51 -0.60
C GLU A 12 -15.17 -9.25 0.10
N LYS A 13 -14.38 -8.57 0.93
CA LYS A 13 -13.16 -9.14 1.50
C LYS A 13 -12.75 -8.51 2.83
N THR A 14 -11.81 -9.20 3.47
CA THR A 14 -11.05 -8.75 4.63
C THR A 14 -9.58 -8.77 4.25
N ILE A 15 -8.88 -7.67 4.50
CA ILE A 15 -7.45 -7.53 4.22
C ILE A 15 -6.73 -7.35 5.55
N THR A 16 -5.74 -8.20 5.81
CA THR A 16 -4.91 -8.14 7.03
C THR A 16 -3.46 -7.85 6.64
N LEU A 17 -2.92 -6.78 7.21
CA LEU A 17 -1.52 -6.38 7.05
C LEU A 17 -0.66 -7.06 8.13
N PRO A 18 0.62 -7.36 7.85
CA PRO A 18 1.54 -7.85 8.86
C PRO A 18 1.81 -6.82 9.96
N ASP A 19 2.26 -7.29 11.12
CA ASP A 19 2.58 -6.44 12.28
C ASP A 19 3.79 -5.52 12.05
N VAL A 20 4.61 -5.84 11.04
CA VAL A 20 5.80 -5.09 10.63
C VAL A 20 5.78 -4.96 9.11
N ILE A 21 6.04 -3.75 8.63
CA ILE A 21 6.22 -3.44 7.22
C ILE A 21 7.72 -3.36 6.95
N GLU A 22 8.26 -4.30 6.18
CA GLU A 22 9.68 -4.31 5.77
C GLU A 22 9.79 -3.71 4.37
N PHE A 23 10.78 -2.84 4.18
CA PHE A 23 11.08 -2.19 2.91
C PHE A 23 12.25 -2.88 2.20
N GLU A 24 12.36 -2.71 0.88
CA GLU A 24 13.48 -3.24 0.07
C GLU A 24 14.84 -2.70 0.53
N SER A 25 14.89 -1.53 1.19
CA SER A 25 16.10 -1.04 1.85
C SER A 25 16.60 -1.90 3.01
N GLY A 26 15.78 -2.83 3.51
CA GLY A 26 16.01 -3.62 4.72
C GLY A 26 15.54 -2.94 6.01
N GLU A 27 14.93 -1.75 5.92
CA GLU A 27 14.31 -1.09 7.06
C GLU A 27 12.97 -1.73 7.41
N SER A 28 12.59 -1.70 8.69
CA SER A 28 11.36 -2.30 9.18
C SER A 28 10.63 -1.32 10.09
N VAL A 29 9.37 -1.02 9.76
CA VAL A 29 8.52 -0.11 10.53
C VAL A 29 7.35 -0.89 11.11
N PRO A 30 7.09 -0.82 12.43
CA PRO A 30 5.95 -1.51 13.04
C PRO A 30 4.64 -0.91 12.53
N ILE A 31 3.61 -1.74 12.31
CA ILE A 31 2.30 -1.30 11.78
C ILE A 31 1.63 -0.21 12.64
N GLU A 32 2.01 -0.12 13.92
CA GLU A 32 1.55 0.91 14.85
C GLU A 32 2.01 2.33 14.48
N GLU A 33 3.13 2.45 13.77
CA GLU A 33 3.73 3.71 13.33
C GLU A 33 3.42 4.03 11.86
N VAL A 34 2.66 3.15 11.20
CA VAL A 34 2.28 3.26 9.80
C VAL A 34 0.87 3.83 9.67
N SER A 35 0.69 4.73 8.71
CA SER A 35 -0.63 5.22 8.30
C SER A 35 -1.14 4.42 7.11
N VAL A 36 -2.32 3.81 7.26
CA VAL A 36 -2.94 2.96 6.25
C VAL A 36 -4.24 3.60 5.77
N ALA A 37 -4.36 3.84 4.46
CA ALA A 37 -5.54 4.43 3.85
C ALA A 37 -6.08 3.56 2.70
N PRO A 38 -7.29 2.99 2.80
CA PRO A 38 -7.91 2.24 1.72
C PRO A 38 -8.34 3.13 0.56
N VAL A 39 -8.19 2.63 -0.66
CA VAL A 39 -8.68 3.22 -1.91
C VAL A 39 -9.88 2.40 -2.37
N TYR A 40 -11.00 3.07 -2.64
CA TYR A 40 -12.27 2.45 -2.99
C TYR A 40 -12.64 2.69 -4.45
N ASP A 41 -13.31 1.72 -5.07
CA ASP A 41 -13.99 1.90 -6.35
C ASP A 41 -15.40 2.52 -6.20
N GLU A 42 -16.16 2.54 -7.30
CA GLU A 42 -17.53 3.07 -7.35
C GLU A 42 -18.52 2.30 -6.46
N ASP A 43 -18.28 0.99 -6.25
CA ASP A 43 -19.11 0.10 -5.44
C ASP A 43 -18.69 0.06 -3.96
N ARG A 44 -17.69 0.87 -3.58
CA ARG A 44 -17.07 0.91 -2.24
C ARG A 44 -16.35 -0.37 -1.85
N VAL A 45 -15.83 -1.06 -2.85
CA VAL A 45 -14.90 -2.18 -2.68
C VAL A 45 -13.49 -1.61 -2.62
N ILE A 46 -12.67 -2.09 -1.69
CA ILE A 46 -11.28 -1.67 -1.56
C ILE A 46 -10.50 -2.27 -2.73
N VAL A 47 -9.92 -1.45 -3.59
CA VAL A 47 -9.12 -1.91 -4.74
C VAL A 47 -7.62 -1.74 -4.53
N ALA A 48 -7.23 -0.86 -3.60
CA ALA A 48 -5.84 -0.67 -3.21
C ALA A 48 -5.73 -0.15 -1.76
N ILE A 49 -4.52 -0.17 -1.21
CA ILE A 49 -4.16 0.38 0.09
C ILE A 49 -2.94 1.26 -0.06
N ASN A 50 -3.02 2.49 0.43
CA ASN A 50 -1.87 3.37 0.59
C ASN A 50 -1.27 3.14 1.97
N ILE A 51 0.02 2.82 2.01
CA ILE A 51 0.81 2.59 3.21
C ILE A 51 1.86 3.71 3.29
N THR A 52 1.70 4.60 4.27
CA THR A 52 2.60 5.74 4.51
C THR A 52 3.39 5.52 5.80
N ALA A 53 4.71 5.65 5.73
CA ALA A 53 5.61 5.49 6.86
C ALA A 53 6.76 6.50 6.81
N GLU A 54 7.36 6.80 7.96
CA GLU A 54 8.65 7.47 8.03
C GLU A 54 9.76 6.43 7.98
N VAL A 55 10.69 6.60 7.04
CA VAL A 55 11.82 5.69 6.80
C VAL A 55 13.11 6.47 6.97
N GLU A 56 14.05 5.95 7.75
CA GLU A 56 15.34 6.57 8.01
C GLU A 56 16.15 6.72 6.71
N GLY A 57 16.46 7.97 6.35
CA GLY A 57 17.22 8.29 5.13
C GLY A 57 16.38 8.48 3.87
N SER A 58 15.12 8.02 3.85
CA SER A 58 14.17 8.29 2.75
C SER A 58 13.07 9.31 3.14
N GLY A 59 12.90 9.59 4.43
CA GLY A 59 11.83 10.46 4.93
C GLY A 59 10.46 9.79 4.83
N THR A 60 9.42 10.58 4.63
CA THR A 60 8.06 10.07 4.46
C THR A 60 7.93 9.37 3.10
N VAL A 61 7.71 8.06 3.11
CA VAL A 61 7.43 7.26 1.91
C VAL A 61 5.97 6.84 1.88
N THR A 62 5.39 6.76 0.68
CA THR A 62 4.04 6.22 0.47
C THR A 62 4.11 5.13 -0.59
N ASN A 63 3.57 3.96 -0.24
CA ASN A 63 3.50 2.78 -1.09
C ASN A 63 2.04 2.49 -1.41
N HIS A 64 1.72 2.32 -2.69
CA HIS A 64 0.39 1.94 -3.15
C HIS A 64 0.38 0.45 -3.44
N VAL A 65 -0.53 -0.28 -2.80
CA VAL A 65 -0.61 -1.74 -2.89
C VAL A 65 -1.99 -2.11 -3.41
N SER A 66 -2.05 -2.58 -4.65
CA SER A 66 -3.27 -3.05 -5.29
C SER A 66 -3.70 -4.38 -4.67
N VAL A 67 -4.97 -4.47 -4.31
CA VAL A 67 -5.57 -5.66 -3.70
C VAL A 67 -6.63 -6.23 -4.63
N GLY A 68 -6.27 -7.27 -5.38
CA GLY A 68 -7.19 -7.96 -6.26
C GLY A 68 -8.32 -8.66 -5.48
N SER A 69 -9.47 -8.85 -6.15
CA SER A 69 -10.63 -9.52 -5.55
C SER A 69 -10.44 -11.04 -5.33
N PHE A 70 -9.43 -11.67 -5.92
CA PHE A 70 -9.27 -13.14 -5.98
C PHE A 70 -7.80 -13.64 -5.95
N ASP A 71 -6.97 -13.21 -5.00
CA ASP A 71 -5.57 -13.67 -4.80
C ASP A 71 -4.47 -13.02 -5.66
N VAL A 72 -4.56 -11.74 -5.97
CA VAL A 72 -3.37 -11.02 -6.47
C VAL A 72 -3.19 -9.73 -5.68
N THR A 73 -2.31 -9.77 -4.69
CA THR A 73 -1.73 -8.57 -4.09
C THR A 73 -0.60 -8.14 -5.03
N ASN A 74 -0.82 -7.10 -5.83
CA ASN A 74 0.22 -6.56 -6.71
C ASN A 74 0.65 -5.21 -6.11
N SER A 75 1.93 -4.98 -5.88
CA SER A 75 2.39 -3.66 -5.44
C SER A 75 2.59 -2.77 -6.67
N ASP A 76 1.66 -1.86 -6.91
CA ASP A 76 1.86 -0.78 -7.88
C ASP A 76 2.42 0.42 -7.11
N VAL A 77 3.74 0.42 -6.93
CA VAL A 77 4.49 1.19 -5.93
C VAL A 77 4.69 2.67 -6.30
N GLY A 78 4.27 3.67 -5.50
CA GLY A 78 4.90 5.01 -5.62
C GLY A 78 4.36 6.33 -5.03
N LEU A 79 5.15 7.40 -5.27
CA LEU A 79 5.16 8.75 -4.70
C LEU A 79 3.87 9.56 -4.94
N PHE A 80 3.36 10.15 -3.85
CA PHE A 80 2.45 11.27 -3.88
C PHE A 80 3.25 12.58 -3.76
N ASN A 81 3.81 13.08 -4.87
CA ASN A 81 4.37 14.45 -4.90
C ASN A 81 4.25 15.20 -6.23
N GLU A 82 3.60 14.65 -7.26
CA GLU A 82 3.27 15.40 -8.48
C GLU A 82 1.77 15.65 -8.61
N ASN A 83 1.44 16.85 -9.07
CA ASN A 83 0.07 17.35 -9.25
C ASN A 83 -0.75 16.37 -10.12
N PRO A 84 -1.91 15.87 -9.65
CA PRO A 84 -2.72 14.89 -10.38
C PRO A 84 -3.20 15.35 -11.76
N ASP A 85 -3.17 16.66 -12.04
CA ASP A 85 -3.52 17.24 -13.33
C ASP A 85 -2.40 17.13 -14.39
N ASN A 86 -1.21 16.63 -14.05
CA ASN A 86 -0.03 16.65 -14.92
C ASN A 86 0.58 15.26 -15.20
N TYR A 87 -0.22 14.20 -15.02
CA TYR A 87 0.20 12.82 -15.29
C TYR A 87 0.27 12.54 -16.80
N GLU A 88 1.48 12.43 -17.34
CA GLU A 88 1.76 12.06 -18.73
C GLU A 88 2.60 10.77 -18.74
N HIS A 89 1.97 9.59 -18.89
CA HIS A 89 2.69 8.32 -19.07
C HIS A 89 2.57 7.83 -20.53
N PRO A 90 3.68 7.69 -21.27
CA PRO A 90 3.67 6.95 -22.53
C PRO A 90 4.27 5.52 -22.45
N VAL A 91 4.82 5.02 -21.33
CA VAL A 91 5.62 3.76 -21.41
C VAL A 91 5.71 2.83 -20.20
N ASP A 92 5.12 3.13 -19.04
CA ASP A 92 5.17 2.20 -17.90
C ASP A 92 3.79 2.05 -17.26
N ASP A 93 3.32 0.82 -17.13
CA ASP A 93 1.98 0.45 -16.62
C ASP A 93 1.88 0.60 -15.09
N CYS A 94 2.90 1.18 -14.44
CA CYS A 94 2.92 1.49 -13.02
C CYS A 94 2.37 2.89 -12.75
N SER A 95 1.35 2.97 -11.89
CA SER A 95 0.64 4.22 -11.59
C SER A 95 1.41 5.19 -10.68
N TYR A 96 2.55 4.77 -10.11
CA TYR A 96 3.35 5.53 -9.15
C TYR A 96 4.84 5.07 -9.18
N ASP A 97 5.81 5.89 -8.73
CA ASP A 97 7.24 5.52 -8.45
C ASP A 97 7.65 5.84 -6.98
N THR A 98 8.16 4.93 -6.13
CA THR A 98 8.64 5.27 -4.75
C THR A 98 10.15 5.14 -4.62
N GLU A 99 10.79 5.94 -3.76
CA GLU A 99 12.24 5.83 -3.49
C GLU A 99 12.59 4.64 -2.58
N ASN A 100 11.65 4.12 -1.79
CA ASN A 100 11.83 2.89 -1.00
C ASN A 100 10.58 1.99 -1.00
N PRO A 101 10.53 0.96 -1.87
CA PRO A 101 9.41 0.04 -1.97
C PRO A 101 9.23 -0.81 -0.71
N ILE A 102 7.99 -1.23 -0.44
CA ILE A 102 7.73 -2.34 0.47
C ILE A 102 8.32 -3.61 -0.15
N SER A 103 8.95 -4.43 0.69
CA SER A 103 9.58 -5.68 0.26
C SER A 103 8.58 -6.71 -0.24
N ASP A 104 8.99 -7.52 -1.21
CA ASP A 104 8.20 -8.67 -1.69
C ASP A 104 7.78 -9.60 -0.52
N GLU A 105 8.66 -9.81 0.47
CA GLU A 105 8.35 -10.62 1.65
C GLU A 105 7.22 -10.02 2.49
N THR A 106 7.15 -8.68 2.59
CA THR A 106 6.05 -8.02 3.29
C THR A 106 4.75 -8.11 2.51
N LEU A 107 4.82 -8.00 1.18
CA LEU A 107 3.65 -8.15 0.30
C LEU A 107 3.05 -9.56 0.39
N ASP A 108 3.89 -10.59 0.41
CA ASP A 108 3.49 -12.00 0.59
C ASP A 108 2.83 -12.26 1.96
N LYS A 109 3.14 -11.43 2.96
CA LYS A 109 2.52 -11.50 4.30
C LYS A 109 1.17 -10.78 4.37
N ILE A 110 0.76 -10.02 3.35
CA ILE A 110 -0.58 -9.41 3.28
C ILE A 110 -1.59 -10.49 2.94
N ILE A 111 -2.57 -10.68 3.82
CA ILE A 111 -3.59 -11.72 3.67
C ILE A 111 -4.89 -11.08 3.17
N VAL A 112 -5.43 -11.57 2.07
CA VAL A 112 -6.74 -11.18 1.54
C VAL A 112 -7.70 -12.36 1.60
N ILE A 113 -8.80 -12.22 2.34
CA ILE A 113 -9.81 -13.28 2.53
C ILE A 113 -11.13 -12.81 1.90
N PRO A 114 -11.63 -13.46 0.83
CA PRO A 114 -12.94 -13.14 0.26
C PRO A 114 -14.10 -13.57 1.16
N LYS A 115 -15.25 -12.91 1.02
CA LYS A 115 -16.49 -13.13 1.80
C LYS A 115 -17.59 -13.80 0.99
#